data_AF-A0A0F8YZN2-F1
#
_entry.id   AF-A0A0F8YZN2-F1
#
_cell.length_a   1.000
_cell.length_b   1.000
_cell.length_c   1.000
_cell.angle_alpha   90.00
_cell.angle_beta   90.00
_cell.angle_gamma   90.00
#
_symmetry.space_group_name_H-M   'P 1'
#
loop_
_entity.id
_entity.type
_entity.pdbx_description
1 polymer ?
#
loop_
_entity_poly.entity_id
_entity_poly.type
_entity_poly.pdbx_seq_one_letter_code
_entity_poly.pdbx_strand_id
1 'polypeptide(L)'
;MTIYLNPLRMSKEEFLAEYGKEISQSDVAIADLDDHSKNCVVCLVDNGPFRAAGILHGQFDYDEFTSPDDPRPKKFYDVPTEVINAKGGPDRQVS
;
A
#
# COMPACT_ATOMS: atom_id res chain seq x y z
N MET A 1 4.00 3.95 -12.44
CA MET A 1 3.71 5.21 -11.71
C MET A 1 3.10 4.78 -10.41
N THR A 2 3.76 5.05 -9.29
CA THR A 2 3.30 4.56 -7.99
C THR A 2 2.09 5.37 -7.54
N ILE A 3 0.99 4.68 -7.24
CA ILE A 3 -0.25 5.29 -6.76
C ILE A 3 -0.19 5.38 -5.23
N TYR A 4 -0.65 6.47 -4.64
CA TYR A 4 -0.61 6.66 -3.18
C TYR A 4 -2.00 6.58 -2.55
N LEU A 5 -2.08 5.91 -1.40
CA LEU A 5 -3.27 5.85 -0.59
C LEU A 5 -3.49 7.18 0.16
N ASN A 6 -4.57 7.85 -0.25
CA ASN A 6 -5.00 9.22 0.05
C ASN A 6 -6.09 9.52 1.12
N PRO A 7 -6.39 8.77 2.21
CA PRO A 7 -7.72 8.80 2.86
C PRO A 7 -8.26 10.20 3.24
N LEU A 8 -9.55 10.47 2.99
CA LEU A 8 -10.13 11.83 3.12
C LEU A 8 -10.45 12.25 4.57
N ARG A 9 -10.68 11.27 5.45
CA ARG A 9 -11.27 11.52 6.78
C ARG A 9 -10.44 10.96 7.94
N MET A 10 -9.34 10.30 7.65
CA MET A 10 -8.49 9.62 8.64
C MET A 10 -7.05 9.58 8.11
N SER A 11 -6.10 9.25 8.98
CA SER A 11 -4.71 9.00 8.60
C SER A 11 -4.56 7.71 7.79
N LYS A 12 -3.40 7.53 7.14
CA LYS A 12 -3.09 6.32 6.37
C LYS A 12 -2.96 5.12 7.30
N GLU A 13 -2.39 5.37 8.47
CA GLU A 13 -2.21 4.40 9.56
C GLU A 13 -3.55 3.91 10.10
N GLU A 14 -4.48 4.82 10.41
CA GLU A 14 -5.83 4.46 10.86
C GLU A 14 -6.58 3.68 9.78
N PHE A 15 -6.48 4.12 8.52
CA PHE A 15 -7.10 3.43 7.40
C PHE A 15 -6.60 1.99 7.25
N LEU A 16 -5.29 1.79 7.30
CA LEU A 16 -4.67 0.47 7.16
C LEU A 16 -4.93 -0.41 8.39
N ALA A 17 -5.04 0.17 9.58
CA ALA A 17 -5.43 -0.56 10.78
C ALA A 17 -6.90 -1.01 10.76
N GLU A 18 -7.79 -0.22 10.15
CA GLU A 18 -9.22 -0.52 10.09
C GLU A 18 -9.58 -1.47 8.94
N TYR A 19 -8.98 -1.28 7.76
CA TYR A 19 -9.38 -1.98 6.53
C TYR A 19 -8.30 -2.91 5.96
N GLY A 20 -7.05 -2.75 6.38
CA GLY A 20 -5.95 -3.56 5.92
C GLY A 20 -5.71 -4.77 6.81
N LYS A 21 -5.21 -5.85 6.19
CA LYS A 21 -4.61 -6.97 6.90
C LYS A 21 -3.10 -6.87 6.77
N GLU A 22 -2.39 -6.67 7.88
CA GLU A 22 -0.92 -6.65 7.86
C GLU A 22 -0.40 -8.02 7.36
N ILE A 23 0.49 -8.00 6.37
CA ILE A 23 1.09 -9.18 5.75
C ILE A 23 2.61 -9.08 5.80
N SER A 24 3.29 -10.22 5.74
CA SER A 24 4.76 -10.25 5.73
C SER A 24 5.30 -9.86 4.36
N GLN A 25 6.55 -9.37 4.32
CA GLN A 25 7.23 -9.12 3.05
C GLN A 25 7.31 -10.39 2.17
N SER A 26 7.44 -11.58 2.77
CA SER A 26 7.43 -12.85 2.05
C SER A 26 6.10 -13.16 1.40
N ASP A 27 4.97 -12.77 2.01
CA ASP A 27 3.64 -12.90 1.41
C ASP A 27 3.50 -11.99 0.19
N VAL A 28 4.06 -10.77 0.26
CA VAL A 28 4.08 -9.82 -0.86
C VAL A 28 4.92 -10.36 -2.02
N ALA A 29 6.06 -10.98 -1.75
CA ALA A 29 6.98 -11.50 -2.77
C ALA A 29 6.37 -12.60 -3.65
N ILE A 30 5.28 -13.24 -3.21
CA ILE A 30 4.57 -14.29 -3.95
C ILE A 30 3.17 -13.85 -4.42
N ALA A 31 2.75 -12.63 -4.09
CA ALA A 31 1.46 -12.09 -4.47
C ALA A 31 1.45 -11.68 -5.95
N ASP A 32 0.28 -11.78 -6.59
CA ASP A 32 0.06 -11.12 -7.88
C ASP A 32 -0.21 -9.63 -7.63
N LEU A 33 0.83 -8.81 -7.84
CA LEU A 33 0.77 -7.37 -7.57
C LEU A 33 0.12 -6.57 -8.70
N ASP A 34 -0.24 -7.21 -9.81
CA ASP A 34 -0.96 -6.59 -10.93
C ASP A 34 -2.45 -6.93 -10.90
N ASP A 35 -2.88 -7.99 -10.19
CA ASP A 35 -4.30 -8.29 -9.97
C ASP A 35 -4.91 -7.44 -8.84
N HIS A 36 -5.53 -6.32 -9.22
CA HIS A 36 -6.25 -5.44 -8.30
C HIS A 36 -7.76 -5.69 -8.28
N SER A 37 -8.25 -6.81 -8.82
CA SER A 37 -9.68 -7.08 -8.96
C SER A 37 -10.42 -7.22 -7.64
N LYS A 38 -9.72 -7.63 -6.57
CA LYS A 38 -10.29 -7.85 -5.23
C LYS A 38 -9.55 -7.08 -4.16
N ASN A 39 -8.22 -7.21 -4.13
CA ASN A 39 -7.38 -6.55 -3.16
C ASN A 39 -6.18 -5.88 -3.84
N CYS A 40 -5.59 -4.90 -3.17
CA CYS A 40 -4.30 -4.33 -3.50
C CYS A 40 -3.34 -4.49 -2.33
N VAL A 41 -2.05 -4.65 -2.63
CA VAL A 41 -1.00 -4.54 -1.61
C VAL A 41 -0.63 -3.07 -1.41
N VAL A 42 -0.62 -2.63 -0.15
CA VAL A 42 -0.22 -1.28 0.25
C VAL A 42 1.02 -1.34 1.14
N CYS A 43 2.05 -0.59 0.78
CA CYS A 43 3.27 -0.40 1.57
C CYS A 43 3.20 0.92 2.34
N LEU A 44 3.16 0.85 3.66
CA LEU A 44 3.29 1.98 4.57
C LEU A 44 4.77 2.18 4.92
N VAL A 45 5.35 3.29 4.46
CA VAL A 45 6.74 3.69 4.69
C VAL A 45 6.78 4.78 5.76
N ASP A 46 7.63 4.59 6.77
CA ASP A 46 7.91 5.61 7.77
C ASP A 46 9.05 6.53 7.28
N ASN A 47 8.72 7.78 6.93
CA ASN A 47 9.69 8.78 6.50
C ASN A 47 10.20 9.68 7.65
N GLY A 48 9.82 9.39 8.91
CA GLY A 48 10.10 10.26 10.06
C GLY A 48 8.92 11.19 10.36
N PRO A 49 8.93 12.47 9.93
CA PRO A 49 7.87 13.42 10.27
C PRO A 49 6.52 13.12 9.61
N PHE A 50 6.47 12.20 8.65
CA PHE A 50 5.23 11.74 8.01
C PHE A 50 5.38 10.29 7.53
N ARG A 51 4.25 9.63 7.28
CA ARG A 51 4.19 8.31 6.63
C ARG A 51 3.61 8.41 5.24
N ALA A 52 4.16 7.64 4.31
CA ALA A 52 3.64 7.48 2.96
C ALA A 52 3.04 6.08 2.80
N ALA A 53 1.93 5.95 2.09
CA ALA A 53 1.33 4.66 1.81
C ALA A 53 1.20 4.49 0.29
N GLY A 54 2.04 3.66 -0.31
CA GLY A 54 2.05 3.37 -1.74
C GLY A 54 1.26 2.10 -2.04
N ILE A 55 0.42 2.13 -3.06
CA ILE A 55 -0.26 0.96 -3.61
C ILE A 55 0.70 0.33 -4.61
N LEU A 56 1.09 -0.93 -4.38
CA LEU A 56 2.01 -1.65 -5.25
C LEU A 56 1.27 -2.07 -6.53
N HIS A 57 1.86 -1.76 -7.67
CA HIS A 57 1.40 -2.18 -8.99
C HIS A 57 2.55 -2.89 -9.71
N GLY A 58 2.55 -4.21 -9.60
CA GLY A 58 3.56 -5.08 -10.20
C GLY A 58 4.89 -5.12 -9.42
N GLN A 59 5.81 -5.92 -9.94
CA GLN A 59 7.09 -6.24 -9.29
C GLN A 59 8.00 -5.02 -9.10
N PHE A 60 7.95 -4.04 -10.00
CA PHE A 60 8.81 -2.85 -9.94
C PHE A 60 8.59 -2.04 -8.64
N ASP A 61 7.33 -1.79 -8.27
CA ASP A 61 7.03 -1.07 -7.03
C ASP A 61 7.52 -1.88 -5.81
N TYR A 62 7.33 -3.20 -5.81
CA TYR A 62 7.86 -4.05 -4.74
C TYR A 62 9.38 -3.95 -4.61
N ASP A 63 10.11 -4.03 -5.72
CA ASP A 63 11.58 -3.93 -5.72
C ASP A 63 12.04 -2.55 -5.23
N GLU A 64 11.35 -1.47 -5.62
CA GLU A 64 11.64 -0.11 -5.14
C GLU A 64 11.41 0.00 -3.63
N PHE A 65 10.28 -0.48 -3.12
CA PHE A 65 9.98 -0.45 -1.69
C PHE A 65 10.85 -1.41 -0.88
N THR A 66 11.33 -2.52 -1.43
CA THR A 66 12.17 -3.48 -0.71
C THR A 66 13.66 -3.32 -0.98
N SER A 67 14.04 -2.27 -1.71
CA SER A 67 15.43 -1.97 -2.01
C SER A 67 16.28 -1.94 -0.74
N PRO A 68 17.42 -2.65 -0.71
CA PRO A 68 18.32 -2.66 0.44
C PRO A 68 18.97 -1.30 0.71
N ASP A 69 18.99 -0.42 -0.30
CA ASP A 69 19.51 0.94 -0.19
C ASP A 69 18.53 1.91 0.49
N ASP A 70 17.29 1.47 0.73
CA ASP A 70 16.28 2.23 1.45
C ASP A 70 16.05 1.68 2.88
N PRO A 71 16.72 2.26 3.89
CA PRO A 71 16.64 1.77 5.28
C PRO A 71 15.35 2.16 6.00
N ARG A 72 14.45 2.91 5.35
CA ARG A 72 13.20 3.35 5.98
C ARG A 72 12.38 2.13 6.41
N PRO A 73 11.83 2.11 7.64
CA PRO A 73 10.92 1.05 8.08
C PRO A 73 9.66 0.98 7.22
N LYS A 74 9.22 -0.23 6.92
CA LYS A 74 8.07 -0.50 6.05
C LYS A 74 7.16 -1.55 6.65
N LYS A 75 5.86 -1.41 6.37
CA LYS A 75 4.83 -2.41 6.65
C LYS A 75 3.98 -2.63 5.42
N PHE A 76 3.55 -3.86 5.20
CA PHE A 76 2.72 -4.24 4.07
C PHE A 76 1.34 -4.64 4.54
N TYR A 77 0.33 -4.27 3.76
CA TYR A 77 -1.06 -4.54 4.04
C TYR A 77 -1.76 -5.06 2.79
N ASP A 78 -2.55 -6.12 2.93
CA ASP A 78 -3.53 -6.54 1.94
C ASP A 78 -4.84 -5.79 2.21
N VAL A 79 -5.34 -5.04 1.23
CA VAL A 79 -6.49 -4.13 1.40
C VAL A 79 -7.51 -4.35 0.28
N PRO A 80 -8.82 -4.50 0.58
CA PRO A 80 -9.83 -4.63 -0.46
C PRO A 80 -9.86 -3.42 -1.40
N THR A 81 -9.82 -3.68 -2.71
CA THR A 81 -9.81 -2.64 -3.76
C THR A 81 -11.06 -1.77 -3.69
N GLU A 82 -12.22 -2.36 -3.39
CA GLU A 82 -13.47 -1.62 -3.21
C GLU A 82 -13.37 -0.58 -2.09
N VAL A 83 -12.63 -0.88 -1.02
CA VAL A 83 -12.43 0.03 0.11
C VAL A 83 -11.45 1.13 -0.27
N ILE A 84 -10.40 0.83 -1.03
CA ILE A 84 -9.50 1.86 -1.59
C ILE A 84 -10.31 2.83 -2.46
N ASN A 85 -11.06 2.32 -3.44
CA ASN A 85 -11.88 3.11 -4.37
C ASN A 85 -12.97 3.94 -3.66
N ALA A 86 -13.53 3.41 -2.56
CA ALA A 86 -14.52 4.13 -1.76
C ALA A 86 -13.89 5.10 -0.72
N LYS A 87 -12.70 4.80 -0.17
CA LYS A 87 -12.19 5.39 1.09
C LYS A 87 -10.68 5.80 1.17
N GLY A 88 -9.78 5.52 0.22
CA GLY A 88 -8.39 6.08 0.10
C GLY A 88 -8.04 7.45 -0.58
N GLY A 89 -8.78 8.56 -0.38
CA GLY A 89 -8.95 9.86 -1.11
C GLY A 89 -8.69 10.09 -2.61
N PRO A 90 -8.13 11.24 -3.06
CA PRO A 90 -8.24 11.71 -4.46
C PRO A 90 -7.34 11.02 -5.51
N ASP A 91 -6.39 10.18 -5.09
CA ASP A 91 -5.46 9.46 -5.99
C ASP A 91 -5.99 8.08 -6.44
N ARG A 92 -7.31 7.93 -6.58
CA ARG A 92 -8.02 6.72 -6.10
C ARG A 92 -8.51 5.65 -7.07
N GLN A 93 -8.19 5.68 -8.34
CA GLN A 93 -8.75 4.66 -9.23
C GLN A 93 -7.72 3.59 -9.53
N VAL A 94 -7.86 2.47 -8.83
CA VAL A 94 -7.31 1.17 -9.23
C VAL A 94 -8.42 0.45 -10.00
N SER A 95 -8.14 0.18 -11.28
CA SER A 95 -9.08 -0.37 -12.29
C SER A 95 -8.75 -1.80 -12.65
#